data_AF-A0A7V0NZ52-F1
#
_entry.id   AF-A0A7V0NZ52-F1
#
_cell.length_a   1.000
_cell.length_b   1.000
_cell.length_c   1.000
_cell.angle_alpha   90.00
_cell.angle_beta   90.00
_cell.angle_gamma   90.00
#
_symmetry.space_group_name_H-M   'P 1'
#
loop_
_entity.id
_entity.type
_entity.pdbx_description
1 polymer ?
#
loop_
_entity_poly.entity_id
_entity_poly.type
_entity_poly.pdbx_seq_one_letter_code
_entity_poly.pdbx_strand_id
1 'polypeptide(L)'
;MENIEKRNQVWAFIITGVLALISLIYFKADVYYIYLVVYIWFGFAYGMMLQYGRFCMASASRDLFAAGVPRMAVGILIALVFFSLVSVFLSATNMSTFHPGPIGPHEVVGGIIFGVGMVLAGGCASGSLYKIGEGNGTSILSILGISFGQAIFVDVGGVFNKLLPQSWVETAEATKWIPADKMTSWFDHFLAGYVLIKPQIVLANTKAISSISGGTMKYFIGNSLINTIIPSLLVLFLIYYFYTRKGFMKKRKKKKASTGLGAEIAGIWNIVTASKRTTFMGILIGITAGIHIFTMKGMQLRFAVNNF
;
A
#
# COMPACT_ATOMS: atom_id res chain seq x y z
N MET A 1 30.21 -23.06 -3.13
CA MET A 1 29.44 -21.90 -2.64
C MET A 1 29.96 -20.60 -3.25
N GLU A 2 31.28 -20.37 -3.26
CA GLU A 2 31.91 -19.17 -3.84
C GLU A 2 31.54 -18.89 -5.32
N ASN A 3 31.48 -19.91 -6.19
CA ASN A 3 31.09 -19.73 -7.59
C ASN A 3 29.63 -19.29 -7.79
N ILE A 4 28.73 -19.68 -6.88
CA ILE A 4 27.32 -19.27 -6.93
C ILE A 4 27.20 -17.81 -6.50
N GLU A 5 27.94 -17.42 -5.47
CA GLU A 5 27.96 -16.05 -4.97
C GLU A 5 28.55 -15.07 -6.00
N LYS A 6 29.69 -15.42 -6.62
CA LYS A 6 30.27 -14.66 -7.73
C LYS A 6 29.29 -14.51 -8.90
N ARG A 7 28.61 -15.60 -9.27
CA ARG A 7 27.59 -15.55 -10.34
C ARG A 7 26.44 -14.61 -9.99
N ASN A 8 25.94 -14.67 -8.75
CA ASN A 8 24.85 -13.80 -8.30
C ASN A 8 25.28 -12.33 -8.23
N GLN A 9 26.53 -12.05 -7.81
CA GLN A 9 27.11 -10.71 -7.85
C GLN A 9 27.21 -10.18 -9.28
N VAL A 10 27.68 -11.01 -10.22
CA VAL A 10 27.73 -10.64 -11.65
C VAL A 10 26.33 -10.32 -12.18
N TRP A 11 25.32 -11.14 -11.86
CA TRP A 11 23.93 -10.84 -12.25
C TRP A 11 23.41 -9.54 -11.63
N ALA A 12 23.74 -9.26 -10.36
CA ALA A 12 23.37 -8.00 -9.72
C ALA A 12 24.01 -6.80 -10.43
N PHE A 13 25.28 -6.88 -10.82
CA PHE A 13 25.96 -5.84 -11.60
C PHE A 13 25.38 -5.69 -13.01
N ILE A 14 25.03 -6.80 -13.67
CA ILE A 14 24.37 -6.75 -14.99
C ILE A 14 23.02 -6.05 -14.88
N ILE A 15 22.18 -6.45 -13.92
CA ILE A 15 20.84 -5.87 -13.75
C ILE A 15 20.95 -4.37 -13.43
N THR A 16 21.79 -3.99 -12.47
CA THR A 16 21.98 -2.58 -12.10
C THR A 16 22.59 -1.77 -13.24
N GLY A 17 23.53 -2.34 -14.00
CA GLY A 17 24.11 -1.72 -15.19
C GLY A 17 23.08 -1.50 -16.30
N VAL A 18 22.19 -2.47 -16.55
CA VAL A 18 21.09 -2.33 -17.52
C VAL A 18 20.10 -1.25 -17.06
N LEU A 19 19.73 -1.22 -15.78
CA LEU A 19 18.85 -0.17 -15.24
C LEU A 19 19.47 1.23 -15.36
N ALA A 20 20.78 1.35 -15.10
CA ALA A 20 21.51 2.60 -15.29
C ALA A 20 21.56 3.02 -16.77
N LEU A 21 21.81 2.08 -17.68
CA LEU A 21 21.81 2.35 -19.12
C LEU A 21 20.44 2.79 -19.62
N ILE A 22 19.36 2.11 -19.20
CA ILE A 22 17.98 2.51 -19.50
C ILE A 22 17.70 3.92 -18.96
N SER A 23 18.18 4.23 -17.76
CA SER A 23 18.03 5.57 -17.16
C SER A 23 18.70 6.66 -18.00
N LEU A 24 19.91 6.39 -18.54
CA LEU A 24 20.63 7.31 -19.41
C LEU A 24 19.94 7.50 -20.76
N ILE A 25 19.38 6.42 -21.34
CA ILE A 25 18.62 6.50 -22.59
C ILE A 25 17.38 7.37 -22.40
N TYR A 26 16.59 7.13 -21.35
CA TYR A 26 15.40 7.93 -21.08
C TYR A 26 15.74 9.40 -20.85
N PHE A 27 16.80 9.69 -20.09
CA PHE A 27 17.24 11.06 -19.85
C PHE A 27 17.66 11.79 -21.13
N LYS A 28 18.28 11.08 -22.08
CA LYS A 28 18.67 11.65 -23.38
C LYS A 28 17.47 11.86 -24.31
N ALA A 29 16.46 11.00 -24.23
CA ALA A 29 15.31 11.05 -25.14
C ALA A 29 14.39 12.25 -24.84
N ASP A 30 14.02 12.45 -23.57
CA ASP A 30 13.24 13.60 -23.13
C ASP A 30 13.44 13.81 -21.62
N VAL A 31 13.50 15.06 -21.21
CA VAL A 31 13.56 15.46 -19.80
C VAL A 31 12.33 14.95 -19.04
N TYR A 32 11.15 14.87 -19.66
CA TYR A 32 9.94 14.33 -19.04
C TYR A 32 10.02 12.82 -18.74
N TYR A 33 10.92 12.06 -19.37
CA TYR A 33 11.08 10.65 -19.02
C TYR A 33 11.79 10.41 -17.68
N ILE A 34 12.27 11.46 -17.01
CA ILE A 34 12.82 11.36 -15.66
C ILE A 34 11.81 10.76 -14.66
N TYR A 35 10.51 10.96 -14.87
CA TYR A 35 9.47 10.31 -14.06
C TYR A 35 9.53 8.79 -14.16
N LEU A 36 9.70 8.25 -15.37
CA LEU A 36 9.85 6.81 -15.60
C LEU A 36 11.13 6.27 -14.95
N VAL A 37 12.22 7.03 -15.02
CA VAL A 37 13.47 6.68 -14.33
C VAL A 37 13.25 6.56 -12.83
N VAL A 38 12.57 7.53 -12.21
CA VAL A 38 12.24 7.49 -10.78
C VAL A 38 11.36 6.27 -10.47
N TYR A 39 10.33 5.98 -11.26
CA TYR A 39 9.50 4.78 -11.07
C TYR A 39 10.29 3.48 -11.17
N ILE A 40 11.25 3.37 -12.09
CA ILE A 40 12.10 2.19 -12.24
C ILE A 40 12.93 1.96 -10.98
N TRP A 41 13.59 3.00 -10.46
CA TRP A 41 14.44 2.87 -9.27
C TRP A 41 13.65 2.60 -7.99
N PHE A 42 12.51 3.28 -7.81
CA PHE A 42 11.62 2.96 -6.69
C PHE A 42 10.99 1.58 -6.84
N GLY A 43 10.58 1.18 -8.04
CA GLY A 43 10.07 -0.16 -8.34
C GLY A 43 11.09 -1.26 -8.00
N PHE A 44 12.36 -1.04 -8.37
CA PHE A 44 13.45 -1.93 -8.00
C PHE A 44 13.64 -2.01 -6.48
N ALA A 45 13.63 -0.87 -5.78
CA ALA A 45 13.71 -0.82 -4.32
C ALA A 45 12.54 -1.55 -3.65
N TYR A 46 11.29 -1.32 -4.09
CA TYR A 46 10.12 -2.03 -3.58
C TYR A 46 10.21 -3.52 -3.86
N GLY A 47 10.61 -3.93 -5.06
CA GLY A 47 10.79 -5.33 -5.43
C GLY A 47 11.73 -6.05 -4.46
N MET A 48 12.91 -5.47 -4.19
CA MET A 48 13.86 -6.02 -3.23
C MET A 48 13.28 -6.09 -1.81
N MET A 49 12.62 -5.03 -1.33
CA MET A 49 12.04 -4.98 0.01
C MET A 49 10.89 -5.98 0.18
N LEU A 50 10.02 -6.10 -0.84
CA LEU A 50 8.88 -7.02 -0.84
C LEU A 50 9.35 -8.48 -0.90
N GLN A 51 10.31 -8.79 -1.77
CA GLN A 51 10.91 -10.12 -1.88
C GLN A 51 11.61 -10.53 -0.58
N TYR A 52 12.45 -9.63 -0.04
CA TYR A 52 13.17 -9.92 1.19
C TYR A 52 12.22 -10.00 2.40
N GLY A 53 11.20 -9.14 2.49
CA GLY A 53 10.23 -9.18 3.58
C GLY A 53 9.18 -10.29 3.43
N ARG A 54 9.07 -10.92 2.25
CA ARG A 54 7.96 -11.78 1.82
C ARG A 54 6.59 -11.12 2.01
N PHE A 55 6.52 -9.82 1.76
CA PHE A 55 5.31 -9.02 1.98
C PHE A 55 4.18 -9.45 1.03
N CYS A 56 3.13 -10.04 1.60
CA CYS A 56 1.96 -10.48 0.86
C CYS A 56 0.72 -10.33 1.74
N MET A 57 -0.22 -9.47 1.33
CA MET A 57 -1.47 -9.23 2.06
C MET A 57 -2.31 -10.50 2.19
N ALA A 58 -2.36 -11.32 1.13
CA ALA A 58 -3.08 -12.59 1.17
C ALA A 58 -2.47 -13.57 2.19
N SER A 59 -1.14 -13.66 2.25
CA SER A 59 -0.44 -14.48 3.25
C SER A 59 -0.61 -13.93 4.66
N ALA A 60 -0.67 -12.61 4.83
CA ALA A 60 -0.92 -12.00 6.14
C ALA A 60 -2.27 -12.42 6.73
N SER A 61 -3.34 -12.37 5.93
CA SER A 61 -4.67 -12.83 6.36
C SER A 61 -4.69 -14.34 6.61
N ARG A 62 -4.19 -15.15 5.67
CA ARG A 62 -4.19 -16.61 5.79
C ARG A 62 -3.35 -17.10 6.98
N ASP A 63 -2.13 -16.58 7.12
CA ASP A 63 -1.21 -17.04 8.16
C ASP A 63 -1.72 -16.61 9.56
N LEU A 64 -2.39 -15.45 9.67
CA LEU A 64 -3.02 -15.01 10.92
C LEU A 64 -4.24 -15.88 11.27
N PHE A 65 -5.22 -16.02 10.36
CA PHE A 65 -6.48 -16.70 10.67
C PHE A 65 -6.39 -18.22 10.64
N ALA A 66 -5.67 -18.81 9.69
CA ALA A 66 -5.58 -20.26 9.53
C ALA A 66 -4.41 -20.88 10.31
N ALA A 67 -3.22 -20.26 10.28
CA ALA A 67 -2.03 -20.82 10.92
C ALA A 67 -1.76 -20.25 12.34
N GLY A 68 -2.39 -19.14 12.71
CA GLY A 68 -2.16 -18.45 13.98
C GLY A 68 -0.78 -17.80 14.11
N VAL A 69 -0.12 -17.50 12.99
CA VAL A 69 1.22 -16.90 12.94
C VAL A 69 1.12 -15.43 12.51
N PRO A 70 1.27 -14.46 13.43
CA PRO A 70 1.02 -13.05 13.14
C PRO A 70 2.17 -12.31 12.43
N ARG A 71 3.21 -13.03 11.98
CA ARG A 71 4.47 -12.46 11.49
C ARG A 71 4.28 -11.40 10.40
N MET A 72 3.46 -11.71 9.39
CA MET A 72 3.24 -10.81 8.25
C MET A 72 2.32 -9.65 8.59
N ALA A 73 1.24 -9.91 9.35
CA ALA A 73 0.31 -8.89 9.80
C ALA A 73 1.03 -7.78 10.61
N VAL A 74 1.94 -8.16 11.50
CA VAL A 74 2.76 -7.22 12.28
C VAL A 74 3.65 -6.37 11.37
N GLY A 75 4.28 -6.97 10.36
CA GLY A 75 5.09 -6.25 9.39
C GLY A 75 4.31 -5.17 8.63
N ILE A 76 3.07 -5.49 8.22
CA ILE A 76 2.18 -4.54 7.53
C ILE A 76 1.76 -3.39 8.45
N LEU A 77 1.38 -3.68 9.70
CA LEU A 77 1.02 -2.64 10.66
C LEU A 77 2.18 -1.67 10.92
N ILE A 78 3.41 -2.20 11.01
CA ILE A 78 4.61 -1.37 11.18
C ILE A 78 4.87 -0.53 9.94
N ALA A 79 4.71 -1.09 8.73
CA ALA A 79 4.84 -0.33 7.49
C ALA A 79 3.84 0.82 7.42
N LEU A 80 2.58 0.59 7.82
CA LEU A 80 1.54 1.62 7.87
C LEU A 80 1.88 2.74 8.86
N VAL A 81 2.37 2.40 10.06
CA VAL A 81 2.78 3.40 11.07
C VAL A 81 3.94 4.25 10.57
N PHE A 82 4.97 3.64 9.96
CA PHE A 82 6.10 4.42 9.44
C PHE A 82 5.71 5.28 8.24
N PHE A 83 4.86 4.76 7.36
CA PHE A 83 4.30 5.55 6.27
C PHE A 83 3.48 6.74 6.80
N SER A 84 2.64 6.55 7.81
CA SER A 84 1.83 7.63 8.38
C SER A 84 2.69 8.71 9.05
N LEU A 85 3.82 8.33 9.67
CA LEU A 85 4.76 9.30 10.24
C LEU A 85 5.43 10.14 9.15
N VAL A 86 5.83 9.54 8.02
CA VAL A 86 6.41 10.31 6.91
C VAL A 86 5.34 11.17 6.23
N SER A 87 4.10 10.68 6.12
CA SER A 87 3.00 11.45 5.49
C SER A 87 2.63 12.73 6.24
N VAL A 88 2.89 12.80 7.56
CA VAL A 88 2.76 14.03 8.36
C VAL A 88 3.69 15.12 7.82
N PHE A 89 4.96 14.79 7.55
CA PHE A 89 5.93 15.74 7.01
C PHE A 89 5.55 16.18 5.59
N LEU A 90 5.12 15.25 4.75
CA LEU A 90 4.65 15.56 3.39
C LEU A 90 3.44 16.49 3.40
N SER A 91 2.51 16.27 4.32
CA SER A 91 1.31 17.11 4.45
C SER A 91 1.65 18.49 4.99
N ALA A 92 2.58 18.58 5.96
CA ALA A 92 3.02 19.85 6.53
C ALA A 92 3.80 20.73 5.52
N THR A 93 4.48 20.10 4.56
CA THR A 93 5.26 20.80 3.52
C THR A 93 4.47 21.06 2.23
N ASN A 94 3.17 20.73 2.19
CA ASN A 94 2.35 20.73 0.96
C ASN A 94 2.94 19.88 -0.18
N MET A 95 3.78 18.89 0.16
CA MET A 95 4.40 17.95 -0.77
C MET A 95 3.63 16.63 -0.87
N SER A 96 2.47 16.53 -0.22
CA SER A 96 1.61 15.35 -0.31
C SER A 96 0.81 15.34 -1.62
N THR A 97 0.86 14.24 -2.36
CA THR A 97 -0.04 13.94 -3.50
C THR A 97 -1.15 12.97 -3.12
N PHE A 98 -1.29 12.68 -1.81
CA PHE A 98 -2.26 11.71 -1.32
C PHE A 98 -3.68 12.29 -1.34
N HIS A 99 -4.55 11.66 -2.11
CA HIS A 99 -5.99 11.95 -2.13
C HIS A 99 -6.72 10.74 -1.52
N PRO A 100 -7.39 10.89 -0.37
CA PRO A 100 -8.07 9.77 0.25
C PRO A 100 -9.28 9.36 -0.59
N GLY A 101 -9.47 8.04 -0.76
CA GLY A 101 -10.66 7.49 -1.40
C GLY A 101 -11.93 7.85 -0.63
N PRO A 102 -13.03 8.16 -1.33
CA PRO A 102 -14.31 8.44 -0.68
C PRO A 102 -14.96 7.15 -0.16
N ILE A 103 -15.25 7.13 1.14
CA ILE A 103 -15.81 5.95 1.80
C ILE A 103 -17.23 5.67 1.28
N GLY A 104 -17.51 4.41 0.97
CA GLY A 104 -18.85 4.00 0.58
C GLY A 104 -19.09 2.49 0.57
N PRO A 105 -20.35 2.06 0.37
CA PRO A 105 -20.70 0.64 0.36
C PRO A 105 -20.02 -0.15 -0.76
N HIS A 106 -19.67 0.53 -1.86
CA HIS A 106 -18.94 -0.03 -2.99
C HIS A 106 -17.55 -0.56 -2.59
N GLU A 107 -16.88 0.07 -1.62
CA GLU A 107 -15.58 -0.40 -1.12
C GLU A 107 -15.71 -1.72 -0.36
N VAL A 108 -16.79 -1.90 0.40
CA VAL A 108 -17.07 -3.14 1.14
C VAL A 108 -17.34 -4.29 0.18
N VAL A 109 -18.23 -4.06 -0.80
CA VAL A 109 -18.56 -5.06 -1.83
C VAL A 109 -17.32 -5.40 -2.68
N GLY A 110 -16.60 -4.37 -3.14
CA GLY A 110 -15.37 -4.53 -3.91
C GLY A 110 -14.28 -5.25 -3.11
N GLY A 111 -14.13 -4.94 -1.82
CA GLY A 111 -13.17 -5.58 -0.92
C GLY A 111 -13.47 -7.07 -0.71
N ILE A 112 -14.74 -7.46 -0.61
CA ILE A 112 -15.15 -8.87 -0.52
C ILE A 112 -14.81 -9.61 -1.81
N ILE A 113 -15.21 -9.06 -2.98
CA ILE A 113 -14.93 -9.66 -4.30
C ILE A 113 -13.41 -9.78 -4.51
N PHE A 114 -12.66 -8.73 -4.21
CA PHE A 114 -11.20 -8.71 -4.30
C PHE A 114 -10.57 -9.74 -3.35
N GLY A 115 -11.09 -9.87 -2.13
CA GLY A 115 -10.67 -10.88 -1.16
C GLY A 115 -10.83 -12.31 -1.67
N VAL A 116 -12.00 -12.63 -2.23
CA VAL A 116 -12.27 -13.93 -2.86
C VAL A 116 -11.31 -14.15 -4.04
N GLY A 117 -11.11 -13.14 -4.88
CA GLY A 117 -10.16 -13.18 -5.99
C GLY A 117 -8.73 -13.46 -5.55
N MET A 118 -8.26 -12.83 -4.46
CA MET A 118 -6.91 -13.09 -3.90
C MET A 118 -6.74 -14.54 -3.44
N VAL A 119 -7.78 -15.16 -2.89
CA VAL A 119 -7.74 -16.57 -2.47
C VAL A 119 -7.68 -17.49 -3.69
N LEU A 120 -8.53 -17.25 -4.69
CA LEU A 120 -8.58 -18.03 -5.93
C LEU A 120 -7.28 -17.91 -6.74
N ALA A 121 -6.69 -16.71 -6.79
CA ALA A 121 -5.43 -16.46 -7.48
C ALA A 121 -4.19 -16.99 -6.72
N GLY A 122 -4.34 -17.41 -5.46
CA GLY A 122 -3.24 -17.89 -4.63
C GLY A 122 -2.22 -16.82 -4.21
N GLY A 123 -2.59 -15.54 -4.31
CA GLY A 123 -1.70 -14.42 -4.05
C GLY A 123 -2.39 -13.05 -4.14
N CYS A 124 -1.74 -12.04 -3.55
CA CYS A 124 -2.10 -10.63 -3.78
C CYS A 124 -1.20 -10.03 -4.86
N ALA A 125 -1.56 -8.87 -5.43
CA ALA A 125 -0.81 -8.24 -6.52
C ALA A 125 0.69 -8.06 -6.20
N SER A 126 1.03 -7.47 -5.05
CA SER A 126 2.43 -7.31 -4.64
C SER A 126 3.16 -8.65 -4.44
N GLY A 127 2.44 -9.64 -3.91
CA GLY A 127 2.92 -11.01 -3.72
C GLY A 127 3.23 -11.71 -5.04
N SER A 128 2.35 -11.55 -6.03
CA SER A 128 2.52 -12.16 -7.34
C SER A 128 3.67 -11.49 -8.11
N LEU A 129 3.82 -10.16 -8.04
CA LEU A 129 4.90 -9.43 -8.71
C LEU A 129 6.31 -9.91 -8.31
N TYR A 130 6.63 -9.97 -7.01
CA TYR A 130 7.98 -10.41 -6.61
C TYR A 130 8.19 -11.90 -6.88
N LYS A 131 7.15 -12.74 -6.78
CA LYS A 131 7.23 -14.17 -7.08
C LYS A 131 7.47 -14.45 -8.56
N ILE A 132 6.96 -13.61 -9.46
CA ILE A 132 7.34 -13.65 -10.89
C ILE A 132 8.84 -13.42 -11.03
N GLY A 133 9.39 -12.42 -10.30
CA GLY A 133 10.84 -12.19 -10.26
C GLY A 133 11.64 -13.37 -9.70
N GLU A 134 11.03 -14.21 -8.85
CA GLU A 134 11.61 -15.47 -8.37
C GLU A 134 11.45 -16.66 -9.34
N GLY A 135 10.75 -16.47 -10.47
CA GLY A 135 10.51 -17.51 -11.48
C GLY A 135 9.22 -18.33 -11.27
N ASN A 136 8.27 -17.85 -10.48
CA ASN A 136 7.01 -18.56 -10.27
C ASN A 136 6.02 -18.36 -11.43
N GLY A 137 5.86 -19.39 -12.27
CA GLY A 137 4.93 -19.40 -13.40
C GLY A 137 3.46 -19.17 -13.01
N THR A 138 3.00 -19.67 -11.86
CA THR A 138 1.61 -19.45 -11.41
C THR A 138 1.33 -17.98 -11.10
N SER A 139 2.34 -17.24 -10.65
CA SER A 139 2.21 -15.82 -10.34
C SER A 139 2.10 -14.97 -11.61
N ILE A 140 2.69 -15.42 -12.73
CA ILE A 140 2.54 -14.77 -14.05
C ILE A 140 1.07 -14.78 -14.46
N LEU A 141 0.41 -15.94 -14.37
CA LEU A 141 -1.01 -16.06 -14.72
C LEU A 141 -1.89 -15.19 -13.81
N SER A 142 -1.57 -15.09 -12.52
CA SER A 142 -2.26 -14.20 -11.58
C SER A 142 -2.15 -12.72 -12.00
N ILE A 143 -0.96 -12.23 -12.37
CA ILE A 143 -0.79 -10.84 -12.79
C ILE A 143 -1.45 -10.56 -14.13
N LEU A 144 -1.38 -11.47 -15.09
CA LEU A 144 -2.09 -11.33 -16.36
C LEU A 144 -3.60 -11.29 -16.14
N GLY A 145 -4.13 -12.20 -15.32
CA GLY A 145 -5.55 -12.22 -14.97
C GLY A 145 -6.02 -10.93 -14.30
N ILE A 146 -5.23 -10.38 -13.37
CA ILE A 146 -5.52 -9.08 -12.74
C ILE A 146 -5.50 -7.96 -13.80
N SER A 147 -4.47 -7.93 -14.65
CA SER A 147 -4.28 -6.87 -15.66
C SER A 147 -5.40 -6.85 -16.70
N PHE A 148 -5.71 -8.00 -17.30
CA PHE A 148 -6.80 -8.10 -18.27
C PHE A 148 -8.17 -7.95 -17.60
N GLY A 149 -8.37 -8.50 -16.40
CA GLY A 149 -9.62 -8.36 -15.67
C GLY A 149 -9.93 -6.89 -15.36
N GLN A 150 -8.94 -6.11 -14.91
CA GLN A 150 -9.09 -4.67 -14.68
C GLN A 150 -9.35 -3.91 -15.97
N ALA A 151 -8.60 -4.19 -17.04
CA ALA A 151 -8.79 -3.55 -18.34
C ALA A 151 -10.20 -3.80 -18.89
N ILE A 152 -10.65 -5.05 -18.87
CA ILE A 152 -12.00 -5.44 -19.32
C ILE A 152 -13.05 -4.76 -18.44
N PHE A 153 -12.92 -4.82 -17.11
CA PHE A 153 -13.92 -4.26 -16.19
C PHE A 153 -14.15 -2.77 -16.39
N VAL A 154 -13.07 -2.02 -16.62
CA VAL A 154 -13.12 -0.59 -16.91
C VAL A 154 -13.68 -0.31 -18.31
N ASP A 155 -13.34 -1.13 -19.31
CA ASP A 155 -13.77 -0.90 -20.71
C ASP A 155 -15.15 -1.47 -21.05
N VAL A 156 -15.74 -2.29 -20.17
CA VAL A 156 -17.07 -2.86 -20.40
C VAL A 156 -18.06 -1.72 -20.72
N GLY A 157 -18.72 -1.80 -21.88
CA GLY A 157 -19.70 -0.82 -22.33
C GLY A 157 -20.99 -1.50 -22.82
N GLY A 158 -21.93 -0.70 -23.33
CA GLY A 158 -23.12 -1.21 -24.01
C GLY A 158 -24.24 -1.64 -23.05
N VAL A 159 -24.47 -2.95 -22.87
CA VAL A 159 -25.60 -3.48 -22.06
C VAL A 159 -25.50 -3.03 -20.60
N PHE A 160 -24.28 -2.97 -20.06
CA PHE A 160 -24.05 -2.50 -18.69
C PHE A 160 -24.30 -1.00 -18.53
N ASN A 161 -24.15 -0.20 -19.59
CA ASN A 161 -24.51 1.22 -19.56
C ASN A 161 -26.03 1.42 -19.40
N LYS A 162 -26.85 0.46 -19.84
CA LYS A 162 -28.31 0.49 -19.61
C LYS A 162 -28.71 0.24 -18.15
N LEU A 163 -27.81 -0.34 -17.35
CA LEU A 163 -28.02 -0.61 -15.93
C LEU A 163 -27.56 0.55 -15.04
N LEU A 164 -27.03 1.63 -15.64
CA LEU A 164 -26.60 2.81 -14.89
C LEU A 164 -27.82 3.57 -14.34
N PRO A 165 -27.79 3.96 -13.06
CA PRO A 165 -28.74 4.92 -12.52
C PRO A 165 -28.65 6.25 -13.28
N GLN A 166 -29.79 6.80 -13.71
CA GLN A 166 -29.85 8.10 -14.41
C GLN A 166 -29.19 9.23 -13.59
N SER A 167 -29.31 9.17 -12.26
CA SER A 167 -28.67 10.13 -11.36
C SER A 167 -27.14 10.16 -11.50
N TRP A 168 -26.48 9.04 -11.80
CA TRP A 168 -25.04 9.02 -12.00
C TRP A 168 -24.66 9.64 -13.34
N VAL A 169 -25.46 9.39 -14.38
CA VAL A 169 -25.23 9.94 -15.72
C VAL A 169 -25.36 11.45 -15.71
N GLU A 170 -26.46 11.97 -15.15
CA GLU A 170 -26.70 13.42 -15.05
C GLU A 170 -25.59 14.14 -14.27
N THR A 171 -25.13 13.53 -13.17
CA THR A 171 -24.08 14.13 -12.35
C THR A 171 -22.71 14.03 -13.01
N ALA A 172 -22.42 12.95 -13.74
CA ALA A 172 -21.21 12.81 -14.54
C ALA A 172 -21.18 13.85 -15.68
N GLU A 173 -22.30 14.07 -16.38
CA GLU A 173 -22.41 15.08 -17.44
C GLU A 173 -22.30 16.51 -16.90
N ALA A 174 -22.77 16.77 -15.68
CA ALA A 174 -22.57 18.04 -15.00
C ALA A 174 -21.09 18.31 -14.62
N THR A 175 -20.26 17.26 -14.61
CA THR A 175 -18.86 17.32 -14.19
C THR A 175 -17.96 17.86 -15.31
N LYS A 176 -17.70 19.16 -15.30
CA LYS A 176 -16.98 19.87 -16.39
C LYS A 176 -15.47 19.61 -16.49
N TRP A 177 -14.86 18.94 -15.52
CA TRP A 177 -13.41 18.73 -15.48
C TRP A 177 -12.97 17.42 -16.17
N ILE A 178 -13.91 16.56 -16.58
CA ILE A 178 -13.64 15.37 -17.39
C ILE A 178 -14.24 15.62 -18.78
N PRO A 179 -13.45 15.50 -19.87
CA PRO A 179 -13.97 15.63 -21.21
C PRO A 179 -15.06 14.59 -21.50
N ALA A 180 -16.21 15.02 -22.03
CA ALA A 180 -17.36 14.15 -22.28
C ALA A 180 -17.07 13.03 -23.30
N ASP A 181 -16.12 13.26 -24.21
CA ASP A 181 -15.65 12.25 -25.17
C ASP A 181 -14.89 11.08 -24.53
N LYS A 182 -14.46 11.24 -23.26
CA LYS A 182 -13.74 10.21 -22.50
C LYS A 182 -14.64 9.41 -21.56
N MET A 183 -15.90 9.81 -21.39
CA MET A 183 -16.87 9.09 -20.56
C MET A 183 -17.67 8.12 -21.43
N THR A 184 -17.15 6.91 -21.62
CA THR A 184 -17.72 5.92 -22.55
C THR A 184 -18.20 4.64 -21.85
N SER A 185 -17.54 4.26 -20.76
CA SER A 185 -17.83 3.02 -20.03
C SER A 185 -18.77 3.26 -18.86
N TRP A 186 -19.39 2.18 -18.36
CA TRP A 186 -20.17 2.24 -17.12
C TRP A 186 -19.31 2.68 -15.93
N PHE A 187 -18.02 2.31 -15.94
CA PHE A 187 -17.08 2.64 -14.89
C PHE A 187 -16.77 4.14 -14.85
N ASP A 188 -16.66 4.81 -16.00
CA ASP A 188 -16.42 6.25 -16.08
C ASP A 188 -17.58 7.03 -15.44
N HIS A 189 -18.82 6.67 -15.78
CA HIS A 189 -20.01 7.29 -15.19
C HIS A 189 -20.15 6.99 -13.69
N PHE A 190 -19.79 5.77 -13.25
CA PHE A 190 -19.75 5.44 -11.83
C PHE A 190 -18.68 6.27 -11.08
N LEU A 191 -17.49 6.39 -11.64
CA LEU A 191 -16.39 7.11 -11.04
C LEU A 191 -16.70 8.62 -10.96
N ALA A 192 -17.06 9.23 -12.09
CA ALA A 192 -17.34 10.66 -12.20
C ALA A 192 -18.63 11.06 -11.49
N GLY A 193 -19.72 10.29 -11.66
CA GLY A 193 -21.05 10.64 -11.18
C GLY A 193 -21.36 10.21 -9.74
N TYR A 194 -20.59 9.27 -9.17
CA TYR A 194 -20.86 8.76 -7.82
C TYR A 194 -19.66 8.76 -6.88
N VAL A 195 -18.50 8.27 -7.32
CA VAL A 195 -17.33 8.10 -6.43
C VAL A 195 -16.66 9.45 -6.16
N LEU A 196 -16.20 10.13 -7.20
CA LEU A 196 -15.34 11.32 -7.08
C LEU A 196 -16.02 12.54 -6.47
N ILE A 197 -17.36 12.58 -6.49
CA ILE A 197 -18.15 13.69 -5.94
C ILE A 197 -18.34 13.55 -4.43
N LYS A 198 -18.17 12.35 -3.88
CA LYS A 198 -18.34 12.12 -2.44
C LYS A 198 -17.32 12.91 -1.63
N PRO A 199 -17.72 13.42 -0.45
CA PRO A 199 -16.82 14.17 0.41
C PRO A 199 -15.67 13.28 0.88
N GLN A 200 -14.46 13.73 0.58
CA GLN A 200 -13.24 13.12 1.09
C GLN A 200 -12.95 13.66 2.50
N ILE A 201 -12.82 12.76 3.47
CA ILE A 201 -12.61 13.14 4.87
C ILE A 201 -11.12 12.99 5.21
N VAL A 202 -10.49 14.11 5.54
CA VAL A 202 -9.15 14.16 6.13
C VAL A 202 -9.27 14.63 7.57
N LEU A 203 -8.92 13.77 8.54
CA LEU A 203 -9.09 14.06 9.97
C LEU A 203 -8.38 15.35 10.40
N ALA A 204 -7.19 15.63 9.85
CA ALA A 204 -6.46 16.87 10.14
C ALA A 204 -7.20 18.16 9.72
N ASN A 205 -8.15 18.08 8.78
CA ASN A 205 -8.93 19.22 8.30
C ASN A 205 -10.31 19.32 8.99
N THR A 206 -10.67 18.36 9.83
CA THR A 206 -11.92 18.41 10.60
C THR A 206 -11.86 19.48 11.69
N LYS A 207 -12.97 20.20 11.91
CA LYS A 207 -13.10 21.25 12.92
C LYS A 207 -12.62 20.83 14.32
N ALA A 208 -12.79 19.55 14.67
CA ALA A 208 -12.37 19.01 15.96
C ALA A 208 -10.85 18.99 16.16
N ILE A 209 -10.05 18.81 15.10
CA ILE A 209 -8.59 18.69 15.21
C ILE A 209 -7.90 20.02 14.87
N SER A 210 -8.45 20.75 13.91
CA SER A 210 -7.93 22.07 13.54
C SER A 210 -8.10 23.12 14.63
N SER A 211 -9.05 22.94 15.56
CA SER A 211 -9.23 23.80 16.74
C SER A 211 -8.26 23.48 17.88
N ILE A 212 -7.78 22.23 17.97
CA ILE A 212 -6.94 21.75 19.07
C ILE A 212 -5.45 22.00 18.79
N SER A 213 -5.03 21.96 17.53
CA SER A 213 -3.60 22.04 17.18
C SER A 213 -3.36 22.72 15.83
N GLY A 214 -2.37 23.61 15.80
CA GLY A 214 -1.92 24.32 14.60
C GLY A 214 -0.70 23.68 13.92
N GLY A 215 -0.41 24.09 12.68
CA GLY A 215 0.80 23.72 11.95
C GLY A 215 0.93 22.22 11.67
N THR A 216 2.12 21.66 11.90
CA THR A 216 2.44 20.23 11.69
C THR A 216 1.68 19.30 12.65
N MET A 217 1.35 19.79 13.85
CA MET A 217 0.77 18.97 14.91
C MET A 217 -0.62 18.45 14.56
N LYS A 218 -1.42 19.20 13.78
CA LYS A 218 -2.75 18.75 13.32
C LYS A 218 -2.67 17.51 12.43
N TYR A 219 -1.64 17.43 11.59
CA TYR A 219 -1.41 16.27 10.73
C TYR A 219 -0.90 15.08 11.55
N PHE A 220 -0.05 15.32 12.55
CA PHE A 220 0.40 14.27 13.45
C PHE A 220 -0.75 13.68 14.27
N ILE A 221 -1.54 14.52 14.94
CA ILE A 221 -2.66 14.08 15.78
C ILE A 221 -3.75 13.43 14.94
N GLY A 222 -4.21 14.11 13.88
CA GLY A 222 -5.32 13.63 13.07
C GLY A 222 -4.95 12.45 12.18
N ASN A 223 -4.02 12.67 11.24
CA ASN A 223 -3.78 11.72 10.17
C ASN A 223 -2.86 10.56 10.56
N SER A 224 -1.95 10.74 11.53
CA SER A 224 -1.06 9.67 11.98
C SER A 224 -1.54 9.02 13.26
N LEU A 225 -1.71 9.78 14.35
CA LEU A 225 -1.98 9.22 15.68
C LEU A 225 -3.37 8.57 15.75
N ILE A 226 -4.42 9.34 15.50
CA ILE A 226 -5.81 8.88 15.62
C ILE A 226 -6.16 7.92 14.49
N ASN A 227 -5.81 8.27 13.25
CA ASN A 227 -6.21 7.49 12.08
C ASN A 227 -5.40 6.20 11.87
N THR A 228 -4.11 6.16 12.27
CA THR A 228 -3.24 5.02 11.92
C THR A 228 -2.59 4.37 13.13
N ILE A 229 -1.90 5.11 14.00
CA ILE A 229 -1.11 4.54 15.10
C ILE A 229 -2.02 3.86 16.13
N ILE A 230 -3.05 4.55 16.62
CA ILE A 230 -3.97 4.01 17.63
C ILE A 230 -4.69 2.75 17.10
N PRO A 231 -5.32 2.76 15.91
CA PRO A 231 -5.91 1.56 15.33
C PRO A 231 -4.89 0.43 15.11
N SER A 232 -3.68 0.75 14.65
CA SER A 232 -2.64 -0.27 14.44
C SER A 232 -2.17 -0.92 15.74
N LEU A 233 -2.02 -0.14 16.81
CA LEU A 233 -1.69 -0.64 18.15
C LEU A 233 -2.85 -1.48 18.73
N LEU A 234 -4.09 -1.07 18.51
CA LEU A 234 -5.27 -1.82 18.91
C LEU A 234 -5.31 -3.17 18.20
N VAL A 235 -5.13 -3.21 16.88
CA VAL A 235 -5.08 -4.45 16.10
C VAL A 235 -3.89 -5.33 16.56
N LEU A 236 -2.72 -4.74 16.81
CA LEU A 236 -1.57 -5.47 17.34
C LEU A 236 -1.85 -6.09 18.71
N PHE A 237 -2.54 -5.35 19.59
CA PHE A 237 -2.98 -5.86 20.89
C PHE A 237 -3.98 -7.01 20.74
N LEU A 238 -4.97 -6.88 19.86
CA LEU A 238 -5.93 -7.96 19.60
C LEU A 238 -5.24 -9.22 19.05
N ILE A 239 -4.31 -9.05 18.12
CA ILE A 239 -3.49 -10.15 17.59
C ILE A 239 -2.71 -10.83 18.71
N TYR A 240 -2.08 -10.04 19.60
CA TYR A 240 -1.37 -10.58 20.75
C TYR A 240 -2.32 -11.37 21.66
N TYR A 241 -3.44 -10.76 22.05
CA TYR A 241 -4.42 -11.32 22.97
C TYR A 241 -5.00 -12.65 22.49
N PHE A 242 -5.45 -12.71 21.23
CA PHE A 242 -6.11 -13.90 20.69
C PHE A 242 -5.14 -15.01 20.29
N TYR A 243 -4.00 -14.67 19.67
CA TYR A 243 -3.16 -15.69 19.02
C TYR A 243 -1.93 -16.10 19.84
N THR A 244 -1.27 -15.17 20.53
CA THR A 244 0.08 -15.45 21.08
C THR A 244 0.17 -15.41 22.60
N ARG A 245 -0.76 -14.70 23.27
CA ARG A 245 -0.77 -14.49 24.73
C ARG A 245 -0.71 -15.80 25.51
N LYS A 246 -1.58 -16.77 25.20
CA LYS A 246 -1.64 -18.06 25.92
C LYS A 246 -0.28 -18.78 25.89
N GLY A 247 0.34 -18.85 24.71
CA GLY A 247 1.65 -19.49 24.52
C GLY A 247 2.78 -18.75 25.22
N PHE A 248 2.78 -17.42 25.13
CA PHE A 248 3.80 -16.57 25.75
C PHE A 248 3.73 -16.62 27.28
N MET A 249 2.54 -16.50 27.87
CA MET A 249 2.34 -16.55 29.31
C MET A 249 2.68 -17.93 29.88
N LYS A 250 2.37 -19.03 29.16
CA LYS A 250 2.79 -20.39 29.56
C LYS A 250 4.33 -20.50 29.63
N LYS A 251 5.06 -19.92 28.67
CA LYS A 251 6.53 -19.91 28.68
C LYS A 251 7.11 -19.08 29.83
N ARG A 252 6.53 -17.90 30.14
CA ARG A 252 6.97 -17.07 31.28
C ARG A 252 6.71 -17.72 32.63
N LYS A 253 5.53 -18.33 32.82
CA LYS A 253 5.21 -19.08 34.05
C LYS A 253 6.20 -20.23 34.29
N LYS A 254 6.55 -20.99 33.25
CA LYS A 254 7.60 -22.04 33.33
C LYS A 254 8.96 -21.49 33.76
N LYS A 255 9.29 -20.25 33.40
CA LYS A 255 10.54 -19.57 33.77
C LYS A 255 10.45 -18.81 35.10
N LYS A 256 9.37 -18.95 35.89
CA LYS A 256 9.10 -18.20 37.12
C LYS A 256 9.24 -16.67 36.96
N ALA A 257 8.97 -16.15 35.77
CA ALA A 257 9.06 -14.72 35.48
C ALA A 257 7.74 -14.00 35.83
N SER A 258 7.81 -12.71 36.18
CA SER A 258 6.63 -11.86 36.45
C SER A 258 5.60 -11.93 35.31
N THR A 259 4.31 -11.91 35.69
CA THR A 259 3.13 -12.00 34.81
C THR A 259 2.24 -10.75 34.85
N GLY A 260 2.73 -9.63 35.40
CA GLY A 260 1.99 -8.35 35.46
C GLY A 260 1.92 -7.60 34.12
N LEU A 261 1.53 -6.33 34.15
CA LEU A 261 1.39 -5.48 32.95
C LEU A 261 2.67 -5.40 32.09
N GLY A 262 3.84 -5.32 32.73
CA GLY A 262 5.13 -5.36 32.02
C GLY A 262 5.37 -6.66 31.24
N ALA A 263 4.74 -7.77 31.64
CA ALA A 263 4.80 -9.03 30.90
C ALA A 263 3.95 -8.97 29.63
N GLU A 264 2.77 -8.34 29.68
CA GLU A 264 1.90 -8.18 28.50
C GLU A 264 2.58 -7.28 27.45
N ILE A 265 3.21 -6.17 27.87
CA ILE A 265 4.00 -5.30 26.99
C ILE A 265 5.18 -6.07 26.39
N ALA A 266 5.91 -6.84 27.20
CA ALA A 266 7.00 -7.69 26.72
C ALA A 266 6.52 -8.77 25.73
N GLY A 267 5.28 -9.24 25.87
CA GLY A 267 4.65 -10.18 24.94
C GLY A 267 4.39 -9.56 23.58
N ILE A 268 3.83 -8.35 23.56
CA ILE A 268 3.64 -7.56 22.33
C ILE A 268 4.98 -7.28 21.65
N TRP A 269 5.97 -6.82 22.43
CA TRP A 269 7.33 -6.59 21.93
C TRP A 269 7.98 -7.86 21.39
N ASN A 270 7.70 -9.02 21.97
CA ASN A 270 8.18 -10.31 21.46
C ASN A 270 7.62 -10.59 20.06
N ILE A 271 6.34 -10.33 19.79
CA ILE A 271 5.80 -10.53 18.44
C ILE A 271 6.55 -9.64 17.43
N VAL A 272 6.74 -8.36 17.75
CA VAL A 272 7.43 -7.39 16.90
C VAL A 272 8.88 -7.80 16.62
N THR A 273 9.57 -8.33 17.62
CA THR A 273 10.97 -8.75 17.52
C THR A 273 11.17 -10.16 16.98
N ALA A 274 10.18 -11.05 17.08
CA ALA A 274 10.21 -12.39 16.51
C ALA A 274 10.21 -12.36 14.96
N SER A 275 9.78 -11.25 14.37
CA SER A 275 9.68 -11.03 12.94
C SER A 275 10.73 -10.04 12.40
N LYS A 276 11.95 -10.00 12.96
CA LYS A 276 13.00 -8.99 12.64
C LYS A 276 13.09 -8.64 11.15
N ARG A 277 13.17 -9.64 10.27
CA ARG A 277 13.29 -9.44 8.82
C ARG A 277 12.11 -8.67 8.23
N THR A 278 10.90 -9.15 8.50
CA THR A 278 9.65 -8.55 7.99
C THR A 278 9.39 -7.20 8.64
N THR A 279 9.63 -7.07 9.95
CA THR A 279 9.51 -5.81 10.68
C THR A 279 10.44 -4.74 10.11
N PHE A 280 11.73 -5.06 9.90
CA PHE A 280 12.71 -4.14 9.34
C PHE A 280 12.34 -3.73 7.90
N MET A 281 11.93 -4.68 7.07
CA MET A 281 11.43 -4.37 5.72
C MET A 281 10.16 -3.52 5.75
N GLY A 282 9.27 -3.72 6.72
CA GLY A 282 8.07 -2.89 6.89
C GLY A 282 8.42 -1.43 7.14
N ILE A 283 9.38 -1.18 8.04
CA ILE A 283 9.93 0.16 8.30
C ILE A 283 10.47 0.78 7.01
N LEU A 284 11.31 0.05 6.27
CA LEU A 284 11.89 0.54 5.03
C LEU A 284 10.84 0.83 3.95
N ILE A 285 9.84 -0.04 3.80
CA ILE A 285 8.75 0.17 2.83
C ILE A 285 7.97 1.43 3.17
N GLY A 286 7.62 1.64 4.45
CA GLY A 286 6.90 2.84 4.88
C GLY A 286 7.67 4.14 4.62
N ILE A 287 8.97 4.14 4.92
CA ILE A 287 9.84 5.31 4.66
C ILE A 287 10.00 5.54 3.14
N THR A 288 10.28 4.49 2.39
CA THR A 288 10.48 4.55 0.94
C THR A 288 9.23 5.03 0.21
N ALA A 289 8.04 4.62 0.67
CA ALA A 289 6.75 5.13 0.19
C ALA A 289 6.62 6.65 0.36
N GLY A 290 7.00 7.19 1.51
CA GLY A 290 6.99 8.63 1.72
C GLY A 290 8.02 9.38 0.86
N ILE A 291 9.26 8.86 0.74
CA ILE A 291 10.30 9.45 -0.13
C ILE A 291 9.88 9.41 -1.60
N HIS A 292 9.23 8.34 -2.03
CA HIS A 292 8.69 8.21 -3.38
C HIS A 292 7.68 9.31 -3.67
N ILE A 293 6.69 9.52 -2.79
CA ILE A 293 5.69 10.60 -2.92
C ILE A 293 6.38 11.98 -2.97
N PHE A 294 7.32 12.23 -2.06
CA PHE A 294 8.09 13.48 -2.04
C PHE A 294 8.80 13.75 -3.37
N THR A 295 9.49 12.74 -3.90
CA THR A 295 10.25 12.82 -5.15
C THR A 295 9.31 13.09 -6.32
N MET A 296 8.19 12.38 -6.39
CA MET A 296 7.17 12.57 -7.43
C MET A 296 6.58 13.98 -7.41
N LYS A 297 6.24 14.49 -6.22
CA LYS A 297 5.72 15.87 -6.10
C LYS A 297 6.78 16.91 -6.44
N GLY A 298 8.03 16.69 -6.02
CA GLY A 298 9.16 17.57 -6.38
C GLY A 298 9.36 17.66 -7.88
N MET A 299 9.24 16.54 -8.60
CA MET A 299 9.28 16.55 -10.07
C MET A 299 8.08 17.29 -10.67
N GLN A 300 6.85 17.05 -10.19
CA GLN A 300 5.66 17.78 -10.64
C GLN A 300 5.84 19.30 -10.52
N LEU A 301 6.39 19.77 -9.41
CA LEU A 301 6.67 21.20 -9.20
C LEU A 301 7.76 21.71 -10.15
N ARG A 302 8.82 20.91 -10.38
CA ARG A 302 9.94 21.31 -11.24
C ARG A 302 9.57 21.39 -12.71
N PHE A 303 8.77 20.43 -13.19
CA PHE A 303 8.40 20.31 -14.61
C PHE A 303 7.02 20.88 -14.94
N ALA A 304 6.35 21.49 -13.95
CA ALA A 304 4.98 22.00 -14.06
C ALA A 304 3.98 20.97 -14.62
N VAL A 305 4.21 19.68 -14.35
CA VAL A 305 3.31 18.60 -14.77
C VAL A 305 2.23 18.43 -13.70
N ASN A 306 1.00 18.74 -14.07
CA ASN A 306 -0.18 18.44 -13.28
C ASN A 306 -0.84 17.17 -13.81
N ASN A 307 -1.37 16.35 -12.90
CA ASN A 307 -2.12 15.14 -13.28
C ASN A 307 -3.56 15.44 -13.73
N PHE A 308 -3.91 16.74 -13.87
CA PHE A 308 -5.22 17.27 -14.26
C PHE A 308 -5.03 18.63 -14.93
#